data_AF-A0A0V0Y5B9-F1
#
_entry.id   AF-A0A0V0Y5B9-F1
#
_cell.length_a   1.000
_cell.length_b   1.000
_cell.length_c   1.000
_cell.angle_alpha   90.00
_cell.angle_beta   90.00
_cell.angle_gamma   90.00
#
_symmetry.space_group_name_H-M   'P 1'
#
loop_
_entity.id
_entity.type
_entity.pdbx_description
1 polymer ?
#
loop_
_entity_poly.entity_id
_entity_poly.type
_entity_poly.pdbx_seq_one_letter_code
_entity_poly.pdbx_strand_id
1 'polypeptide(L)'
;MDFDFGPDSELYSLFHRIPRDETELSEFQKSFSEYDGRGIVIAILDTGIDPSAPGMQVTSEGSPKIIDIVDLTGSGDVDTSTKRRAQDSVLVGLTGRKLMIPSSWHNPSGEYHLGLKNIYELYPKKWTPLHLLATADVARLVENFENKNGVDQTKYTLKTRLDKQDLDSAESLLKSVDEMEDYGPVADCIVFHNGTSWVACLDTTFKGQLSECRLMSSYREKQEFDILTKQADHGTHVAGIAAACHPDEPHRNGVAPGAQLISLQIGDHRLKGIETGTALLRAINYCIEHKVNIINYSFAESTHWEDDGKILDAIRDAAFNHDVIYVAAAGNEGPALTTVGCPGGSVDACVGITAYVSSAMRTKLYSLRDRLSPMFGWLLWSVGLCPWCRDNMRAEMVSLQLSVVQWNIDEFTKRCRLYRAAISPTMVKLAIENTAKPLEDIDDGCKLASGRGLLRVTEAFDYLKRFASKLERHVHYTVKVGDSGRGIYFRELAEVEQVHLITVNVKPMQQRWRRLIKYL
;
A
#
# COMPACT_ATOMS: atom_id res chain seq x y z
N MET A 1 -14.56 27.13 27.73
CA MET A 1 -15.72 27.46 26.89
C MET A 1 -16.08 26.17 26.19
N ASP A 2 -17.07 25.47 26.74
CA ASP A 2 -17.60 24.24 26.16
C ASP A 2 -18.38 24.62 24.90
N PHE A 3 -17.89 24.15 23.75
CA PHE A 3 -18.62 24.27 22.50
C PHE A 3 -19.63 23.12 22.43
N ASP A 4 -20.90 23.48 22.60
CA ASP A 4 -22.06 22.62 22.37
C ASP A 4 -22.16 22.34 20.87
N PHE A 5 -21.69 21.17 20.46
CA PHE A 5 -21.89 20.66 19.11
C PHE A 5 -23.28 20.03 19.07
N GLY A 6 -24.23 20.71 18.45
CA GLY A 6 -25.62 20.26 18.32
C GLY A 6 -25.75 18.86 17.68
N PRO A 7 -26.96 18.27 17.69
CA PRO A 7 -27.22 16.85 17.40
C PRO A 7 -26.82 16.37 16.00
N ASP A 8 -26.41 17.27 15.09
CA ASP A 8 -25.92 16.93 13.75
C ASP A 8 -24.39 16.68 13.70
N SER A 9 -23.65 16.82 14.81
CA SER A 9 -22.20 16.57 14.84
C SER A 9 -21.82 15.09 14.78
N GLU A 10 -22.76 14.17 15.01
CA GLU A 10 -22.54 12.72 14.83
C GLU A 10 -22.57 12.30 13.35
N LEU A 11 -23.14 13.10 12.45
CA LEU A 11 -23.35 12.76 11.03
C LEU A 11 -22.09 12.93 10.14
N TYR A 12 -21.04 13.57 10.64
CA TYR A 12 -19.72 13.66 9.98
C TYR A 12 -18.63 12.95 10.80
N SER A 13 -18.97 11.81 11.40
CA SER A 13 -18.00 10.79 11.81
C SER A 13 -17.16 10.34 10.59
N LEU A 14 -16.11 9.53 10.80
CA LEU A 14 -15.12 9.01 9.84
C LEU A 14 -15.63 8.52 8.44
N PHE A 15 -16.94 8.53 8.20
CA PHE A 15 -17.71 8.14 7.03
C PHE A 15 -17.35 8.85 5.71
N HIS A 16 -16.76 10.05 5.72
CA HIS A 16 -16.42 10.82 4.50
C HIS A 16 -14.94 10.70 4.07
N ARG A 17 -14.30 9.53 4.27
CA ARG A 17 -12.91 9.29 3.83
C ARG A 17 -12.79 8.84 2.37
N ILE A 18 -13.87 8.33 1.76
CA ILE A 18 -13.93 7.98 0.34
C ILE A 18 -14.94 8.94 -0.31
N PRO A 19 -14.59 9.66 -1.39
CA PRO A 19 -15.50 10.59 -2.08
C PRO A 19 -16.53 9.81 -2.92
N ARG A 20 -17.41 9.05 -2.25
CA ARG A 20 -18.35 8.12 -2.91
C ARG A 20 -19.41 8.84 -3.73
N ASP A 21 -19.83 10.02 -3.29
CA ASP A 21 -20.87 10.79 -3.97
C ASP A 21 -20.28 11.60 -5.13
N GLU A 22 -19.12 12.24 -4.94
CA GLU A 22 -18.48 13.01 -6.01
C GLU A 22 -18.06 12.13 -7.21
N THR A 23 -17.83 10.84 -6.96
CA THR A 23 -17.46 9.84 -7.98
C THR A 23 -18.62 8.95 -8.45
N GLU A 24 -19.85 9.24 -8.00
CA GLU A 24 -21.10 8.47 -8.23
C GLU A 24 -21.08 7.01 -7.77
N LEU A 25 -20.10 6.59 -6.97
CA LEU A 25 -20.03 5.21 -6.50
C LEU A 25 -21.31 4.82 -5.73
N SER A 26 -21.85 5.72 -4.92
CA SER A 26 -23.09 5.50 -4.17
C SER A 26 -24.29 5.24 -5.09
N GLU A 27 -24.42 5.99 -6.20
CA GLU A 27 -25.51 5.84 -7.16
C GLU A 27 -25.33 4.60 -8.04
N PHE A 28 -24.09 4.33 -8.42
CA PHE A 28 -23.72 3.14 -9.15
C PHE A 28 -24.05 1.87 -8.37
N GLN A 29 -23.64 1.77 -7.10
CA GLN A 29 -23.91 0.60 -6.24
C GLN A 29 -25.42 0.40 -5.98
N LYS A 30 -26.21 1.48 -5.92
CA LYS A 30 -27.68 1.38 -5.83
C LYS A 30 -28.28 0.79 -7.11
N SER A 31 -27.76 1.19 -8.27
CA SER A 31 -28.26 0.75 -9.59
C SER A 31 -27.76 -0.64 -9.98
N PHE A 32 -26.59 -1.03 -9.48
CA PHE A 32 -25.86 -2.24 -9.82
C PHE A 32 -25.36 -2.93 -8.54
N SER A 33 -26.28 -3.38 -7.70
CA SER A 33 -25.95 -3.95 -6.38
C SER A 33 -25.17 -5.27 -6.43
N GLU A 34 -25.27 -6.01 -7.53
CA GLU A 34 -24.44 -7.21 -7.77
C GLU A 34 -22.99 -6.85 -8.15
N TYR A 35 -22.69 -5.58 -8.41
CA TYR A 35 -21.44 -5.11 -9.00
C TYR A 35 -20.51 -4.62 -7.88
N ASP A 36 -20.23 -5.49 -6.92
CA ASP A 36 -19.46 -5.19 -5.71
C ASP A 36 -18.01 -5.69 -5.76
N GLY A 37 -17.58 -6.26 -6.90
CA GLY A 37 -16.21 -6.74 -7.14
C GLY A 37 -16.00 -8.24 -6.94
N ARG A 38 -17.05 -9.05 -6.74
CA ARG A 38 -16.95 -10.52 -6.74
C ARG A 38 -16.13 -11.03 -7.92
N GLY A 39 -15.43 -12.15 -7.77
CA GLY A 39 -14.64 -12.75 -8.85
C GLY A 39 -13.45 -11.93 -9.36
N ILE A 40 -13.15 -10.78 -8.74
CA ILE A 40 -11.94 -9.99 -9.02
C ILE A 40 -10.91 -10.20 -7.92
N VAL A 41 -9.66 -10.37 -8.34
CA VAL A 41 -8.49 -10.40 -7.47
C VAL A 41 -7.69 -9.12 -7.67
N ILE A 42 -7.48 -8.40 -6.57
CA ILE A 42 -6.67 -7.19 -6.50
C ILE A 42 -5.37 -7.52 -5.75
N ALA A 43 -4.22 -7.31 -6.37
CA ALA A 43 -2.94 -7.32 -5.68
C ALA A 43 -2.65 -5.92 -5.15
N ILE A 44 -2.37 -5.84 -3.85
CA ILE A 44 -1.92 -4.62 -3.18
C ILE A 44 -0.40 -4.72 -3.05
N LEU A 45 0.32 -3.97 -3.88
CA LEU A 45 1.77 -3.85 -3.80
C LEU A 45 2.08 -2.72 -2.82
N ASP A 46 2.40 -3.09 -1.57
CA ASP A 46 2.59 -2.12 -0.50
C ASP A 46 3.58 -2.62 0.57
N THR A 47 3.48 -2.09 1.79
CA THR A 47 4.17 -2.49 3.02
C THR A 47 3.63 -3.80 3.62
N GLY A 48 2.45 -4.26 3.17
CA GLY A 48 1.78 -5.45 3.68
C GLY A 48 0.37 -5.14 4.22
N ILE A 49 -0.49 -6.16 4.24
CA ILE A 49 -1.86 -6.08 4.79
C ILE A 49 -1.93 -6.89 6.08
N ASP A 50 -2.52 -6.31 7.13
CA ASP A 50 -2.89 -7.00 8.36
C ASP A 50 -4.21 -7.78 8.16
N PRO A 51 -4.19 -9.12 8.14
CA PRO A 51 -5.40 -9.94 7.99
C PRO A 51 -6.32 -9.90 9.21
N SER A 52 -5.83 -9.43 10.36
CA SER A 52 -6.63 -9.26 11.59
C SER A 52 -7.45 -7.96 11.59
N ALA A 53 -7.15 -7.03 10.68
CA ALA A 53 -7.82 -5.74 10.62
C ALA A 53 -9.32 -5.88 10.30
N PRO A 54 -10.21 -5.10 10.94
CA PRO A 54 -11.64 -5.18 10.67
C PRO A 54 -11.96 -4.97 9.19
N GLY A 55 -12.75 -5.89 8.62
CA GLY A 55 -13.15 -5.84 7.22
C GLY A 55 -12.24 -6.61 6.26
N MET A 56 -11.16 -7.22 6.77
CA MET A 56 -10.20 -8.04 6.02
C MET A 56 -10.45 -9.55 6.13
N GLN A 57 -11.58 -9.98 6.70
CA GLN A 57 -11.84 -11.39 6.97
C GLN A 57 -12.53 -12.08 5.79
N VAL A 58 -13.66 -11.51 5.35
CA VAL A 58 -14.54 -12.13 4.34
C VAL A 58 -14.91 -11.14 3.24
N THR A 59 -15.30 -11.66 2.09
CA THR A 59 -15.97 -10.90 1.02
C THR A 59 -17.46 -10.78 1.31
N SER A 60 -18.18 -10.03 0.48
CA SER A 60 -19.64 -9.97 0.51
C SER A 60 -20.32 -11.33 0.26
N GLU A 61 -19.62 -12.33 -0.29
CA GLU A 61 -20.11 -13.70 -0.49
C GLU A 61 -19.66 -14.67 0.62
N GLY A 62 -18.98 -14.17 1.65
CA GLY A 62 -18.48 -14.98 2.76
C GLY A 62 -17.22 -15.78 2.44
N SER A 63 -16.67 -15.67 1.23
CA SER A 63 -15.36 -16.24 0.90
C SER A 63 -14.24 -15.45 1.59
N PRO A 64 -13.06 -16.04 1.81
CA PRO A 64 -11.95 -15.31 2.42
C PRO A 64 -11.55 -14.07 1.62
N LYS A 65 -11.38 -12.95 2.33
CA LYS A 65 -11.03 -11.66 1.72
C LYS A 65 -9.59 -11.66 1.21
N ILE A 66 -8.63 -12.04 2.05
CA ILE A 66 -7.22 -12.12 1.68
C ILE A 66 -6.89 -13.56 1.35
N ILE A 67 -6.54 -13.83 0.09
CA ILE A 67 -6.25 -15.18 -0.39
C ILE A 67 -4.78 -15.54 -0.32
N ASP A 68 -3.89 -14.54 -0.27
CA ASP A 68 -2.46 -14.76 -0.03
C ASP A 68 -1.76 -13.53 0.54
N ILE A 69 -0.65 -13.77 1.24
CA ILE A 69 0.24 -12.75 1.82
C ILE A 69 1.68 -13.19 1.54
N VAL A 70 2.42 -12.37 0.80
CA VAL A 70 3.77 -12.71 0.35
C VAL A 70 4.70 -11.53 0.56
N ASP A 71 5.84 -11.77 1.20
CA ASP A 71 6.98 -10.87 1.17
C ASP A 71 7.81 -11.13 -0.09
N LEU A 72 8.00 -10.10 -0.90
CA LEU A 72 8.76 -10.18 -2.14
C LEU A 72 10.12 -9.49 -2.02
N THR A 73 10.36 -8.77 -0.93
CA THR A 73 11.63 -8.10 -0.62
C THR A 73 12.71 -9.10 -0.21
N GLY A 74 12.31 -10.25 0.33
CA GLY A 74 13.21 -11.22 0.95
C GLY A 74 13.71 -10.75 2.31
N SER A 75 13.12 -9.70 2.89
CA SER A 75 13.36 -9.32 4.28
C SER A 75 12.73 -10.30 5.26
N GLY A 76 11.79 -11.14 4.82
CA GLY A 76 11.18 -12.23 5.56
C GLY A 76 11.85 -13.59 5.36
N ASP A 77 12.81 -13.71 4.43
CA ASP A 77 13.47 -14.98 4.14
C ASP A 77 14.24 -15.51 5.37
N VAL A 78 14.18 -16.83 5.56
CA VAL A 78 14.88 -17.56 6.62
C VAL A 78 15.61 -18.75 6.02
N ASP A 79 16.93 -18.80 6.18
CA ASP A 79 17.70 -19.99 5.81
C ASP A 79 17.39 -21.13 6.78
N THR A 80 16.78 -22.20 6.25
CA THR A 80 16.38 -23.40 6.99
C THR A 80 17.17 -24.65 6.55
N SER A 81 18.37 -24.45 5.99
CA SER A 81 19.25 -25.52 5.52
C SER A 81 19.78 -26.42 6.65
N THR A 82 19.85 -25.91 7.88
CA THR A 82 20.33 -26.66 9.04
C THR A 82 19.25 -27.58 9.58
N LYS A 83 19.52 -28.90 9.60
CA LYS A 83 18.60 -29.92 10.12
C LYS A 83 19.11 -30.50 11.43
N ARG A 84 18.22 -30.70 12.41
CA ARG A 84 18.51 -31.37 13.68
C ARG A 84 17.36 -32.28 14.11
N ARG A 85 17.68 -33.30 14.90
CA ARG A 85 16.69 -34.17 15.55
C ARG A 85 16.59 -33.80 17.03
N ALA A 86 15.38 -33.82 17.58
CA ALA A 86 15.17 -33.55 19.00
C ALA A 86 15.66 -34.74 19.83
N GLN A 87 16.29 -34.46 20.97
CA GLN A 87 16.68 -35.44 21.99
C GLN A 87 15.84 -35.16 23.23
N ASP A 88 15.11 -36.17 23.74
CA ASP A 88 14.21 -36.03 24.89
C ASP A 88 13.21 -34.85 24.78
N SER A 89 12.65 -34.65 23.58
CA SER A 89 11.74 -33.53 23.24
C SER A 89 12.38 -32.13 23.32
N VAL A 90 13.71 -32.05 23.39
CA VAL A 90 14.47 -30.80 23.39
C VAL A 90 15.30 -30.71 22.12
N LEU A 91 15.29 -29.54 21.51
CA LEU A 91 16.08 -29.20 20.32
C LEU A 91 16.93 -27.98 20.63
N VAL A 92 18.24 -28.04 20.42
CA VAL A 92 19.07 -26.83 20.54
C VAL A 92 18.88 -26.00 19.28
N GLY A 93 18.40 -24.76 19.43
CA GLY A 93 18.25 -23.78 18.36
C GLY A 93 19.58 -23.31 17.80
N LEU A 94 19.52 -22.45 16.79
CA LEU A 94 20.71 -21.82 16.22
C LEU A 94 21.21 -20.67 17.11
N THR A 95 20.35 -20.08 17.94
CA THR A 95 20.78 -19.14 19.00
C THR A 95 21.50 -19.84 20.16
N GLY A 96 21.48 -21.18 20.20
CA GLY A 96 21.95 -21.98 21.33
C GLY A 96 20.89 -22.19 22.42
N ARG A 97 19.71 -21.58 22.33
CA ARG A 97 18.60 -21.83 23.25
C ARG A 97 18.08 -23.27 23.15
N LYS A 98 17.57 -23.80 24.26
CA LYS A 98 16.88 -25.09 24.30
C LYS A 98 15.41 -24.89 23.95
N LEU A 99 15.02 -25.35 22.78
CA LEU A 99 13.66 -25.27 22.26
C LEU A 99 12.89 -26.53 22.70
N MET A 100 11.84 -26.34 23.49
CA MET A 100 11.00 -27.41 24.01
C MET A 100 9.96 -27.77 22.96
N ILE A 101 10.06 -28.96 22.36
CA ILE A 101 9.12 -29.43 21.36
C ILE A 101 7.83 -29.89 22.06
N PRO A 102 6.66 -29.32 21.74
CA PRO A 102 5.39 -29.75 22.31
C PRO A 102 5.05 -31.18 21.88
N SER A 103 4.52 -31.98 22.81
CA SER A 103 4.07 -33.35 22.51
C SER A 103 2.89 -33.42 21.53
N SER A 104 2.18 -32.31 21.33
CA SER A 104 1.09 -32.18 20.35
C SER A 104 1.58 -32.11 18.91
N TRP A 105 2.87 -31.83 18.67
CA TRP A 105 3.41 -31.71 17.32
C TRP A 105 3.65 -33.09 16.71
N HIS A 106 3.05 -33.32 15.54
CA HIS A 106 3.28 -34.53 14.77
C HIS A 106 4.37 -34.29 13.72
N ASN A 107 5.50 -34.98 13.83
CA ASN A 107 6.58 -34.93 12.84
C ASN A 107 7.04 -36.37 12.48
N PRO A 108 6.53 -36.96 11.38
CA PRO A 108 6.88 -38.33 10.99
C PRO A 108 8.36 -38.57 10.70
N SER A 109 9.10 -37.56 10.22
CA SER A 109 10.52 -37.72 9.88
C SER A 109 11.43 -37.69 11.11
N GLY A 110 10.95 -37.07 12.20
CA GLY A 110 11.75 -36.75 13.38
C GLY A 110 12.83 -35.68 13.15
N GLU A 111 12.88 -35.09 11.95
CA GLU A 111 13.86 -34.08 11.56
C GLU A 111 13.20 -32.70 11.52
N TYR A 112 13.87 -31.72 12.14
CA TYR A 112 13.46 -30.32 12.18
C TYR A 112 14.47 -29.48 11.43
N HIS A 113 13.97 -28.62 10.56
CA HIS A 113 14.74 -27.58 9.90
C HIS A 113 14.79 -26.34 10.78
N LEU A 114 15.97 -25.77 10.94
CA LEU A 114 16.23 -24.66 11.84
C LEU A 114 16.68 -23.44 11.06
N GLY A 115 16.16 -22.29 11.45
CA GLY A 115 16.59 -20.98 10.96
C GLY A 115 16.64 -19.93 12.07
N LEU A 116 17.17 -18.77 11.73
CA LEU A 116 17.22 -17.59 12.60
C LEU A 116 16.51 -16.43 11.92
N LYS A 117 15.79 -15.65 12.71
CA LYS A 117 15.20 -14.40 12.22
C LYS A 117 15.34 -13.26 13.22
N ASN A 118 15.94 -12.17 12.77
CA ASN A 118 15.92 -10.90 13.49
C ASN A 118 14.50 -10.33 13.39
N ILE A 119 13.83 -10.09 14.51
CA ILE A 119 12.45 -9.59 14.50
C ILE A 119 12.37 -8.18 13.90
N TYR A 120 13.42 -7.37 14.05
CA TYR A 120 13.52 -6.05 13.43
C TYR A 120 13.38 -6.08 11.89
N GLU A 121 13.83 -7.15 11.22
CA GLU A 121 13.69 -7.27 9.76
C GLU A 121 12.24 -7.52 9.31
N LEU A 122 11.43 -8.11 10.20
CA LEU A 122 10.01 -8.29 10.00
C LEU A 122 9.23 -7.04 10.39
N TYR A 123 9.69 -6.31 11.42
CA TYR A 123 9.06 -5.08 11.87
C TYR A 123 10.07 -4.13 12.56
N PRO A 124 10.43 -3.00 11.94
CA PRO A 124 11.60 -2.20 12.34
C PRO A 124 11.30 -1.11 13.40
N LYS A 125 10.34 -1.31 14.33
CA LYS A 125 10.11 -0.32 15.40
C LYS A 125 11.00 -0.57 16.60
N LYS A 126 11.55 0.52 17.16
CA LYS A 126 12.22 0.51 18.47
C LYS A 126 11.31 -0.15 19.51
N TRP A 127 11.81 -1.17 20.19
CA TRP A 127 11.03 -2.01 21.10
C TRP A 127 10.69 -1.36 22.45
N THR A 128 10.78 -0.04 22.58
CA THR A 128 10.73 0.64 23.89
C THR A 128 9.88 1.91 23.93
N PRO A 129 8.55 1.80 24.07
CA PRO A 129 7.71 2.94 24.47
C PRO A 129 8.11 3.52 25.84
N LEU A 130 8.75 2.73 26.70
CA LEU A 130 9.27 3.16 28.01
C LEU A 130 10.37 4.21 27.89
N HIS A 131 11.17 4.17 26.83
CA HIS A 131 12.25 5.13 26.60
C HIS A 131 11.69 6.54 26.36
N LEU A 132 10.69 6.66 25.47
CA LEU A 132 10.04 7.93 25.17
C LEU A 132 9.36 8.56 26.40
N LEU A 133 8.74 7.74 27.26
CA LEU A 133 8.17 8.19 28.53
C LEU A 133 9.26 8.68 29.49
N ALA A 134 10.38 7.94 29.62
CA ALA A 134 11.51 8.34 30.45
C ALA A 134 12.13 9.66 29.96
N THR A 135 12.28 9.84 28.64
CA THR A 135 12.76 11.10 28.04
C THR A 135 11.82 12.27 28.34
N ALA A 136 10.50 12.07 28.24
CA ALA A 136 9.53 13.11 28.60
C ALA A 136 9.56 13.44 30.11
N ASP A 137 9.71 12.43 30.97
CA ASP A 137 9.81 12.63 32.41
C ASP A 137 11.09 13.38 32.82
N VAL A 138 12.24 13.00 32.25
CA VAL A 138 13.51 13.71 32.51
C VAL A 138 13.44 15.15 32.01
N ALA A 139 12.89 15.40 30.81
CA ALA A 139 12.69 16.76 30.31
C ALA A 139 11.83 17.61 31.25
N ARG A 140 10.73 17.03 31.77
CA ARG A 140 9.86 17.70 32.76
C ARG A 140 10.57 17.96 34.09
N LEU A 141 11.44 17.05 34.53
CA LEU A 141 12.22 17.23 35.75
C LEU A 141 13.28 18.33 35.59
N VAL A 142 13.94 18.40 34.43
CA VAL A 142 14.88 19.46 34.06
C VAL A 142 14.18 20.82 34.07
N GLU A 143 13.03 20.94 33.42
CA GLU A 143 12.26 22.19 33.38
C GLU A 143 11.82 22.64 34.79
N ASN A 144 11.31 21.71 35.59
CA ASN A 144 10.92 21.99 36.98
C ASN A 144 12.11 22.41 37.87
N PHE A 145 13.29 21.84 37.62
CA PHE A 145 14.51 22.19 38.32
C PHE A 145 14.95 23.61 37.98
N GLU A 146 14.94 23.97 36.69
CA GLU A 146 15.32 25.30 36.19
C GLU A 146 14.34 26.38 36.64
N ASN A 147 13.04 26.08 36.64
CA ASN A 147 12.01 27.00 37.15
C ASN A 147 12.15 27.30 38.66
N LYS A 148 12.65 26.35 39.46
CA LYS A 148 12.82 26.53 40.90
C LYS A 148 14.14 27.19 41.28
N ASN A 149 15.23 26.82 40.62
CA ASN A 149 16.58 27.22 41.02
C ASN A 149 17.18 28.32 40.12
N GLY A 150 16.53 28.64 39.01
CA GLY A 150 17.06 29.52 37.97
C GLY A 150 18.16 28.85 37.15
N VAL A 151 18.52 29.46 36.01
CA VAL A 151 19.52 28.91 35.06
C VAL A 151 20.97 29.22 35.50
N ASP A 152 21.16 30.14 36.45
CA ASP A 152 22.47 30.62 36.89
C ASP A 152 23.16 29.62 37.85
N GLN A 153 24.02 28.77 37.29
CA GLN A 153 24.76 27.73 38.00
C GLN A 153 25.69 28.25 39.09
N THR A 154 26.09 29.53 39.04
CA THR A 154 27.00 30.13 40.04
C THR A 154 26.36 30.24 41.42
N LYS A 155 25.02 30.23 41.49
CA LYS A 155 24.23 30.34 42.73
C LYS A 155 23.89 28.99 43.34
N TYR A 156 24.29 27.89 42.71
CA TYR A 156 23.92 26.55 43.16
C TYR A 156 24.72 26.12 44.40
N THR A 157 24.00 25.63 45.41
CA THR A 157 24.60 24.88 46.53
C THR A 157 25.19 23.56 46.03
N LEU A 158 26.07 22.94 46.81
CA LEU A 158 26.66 21.63 46.44
C LEU A 158 25.58 20.58 46.13
N LYS A 159 24.50 20.55 46.92
CA LYS A 159 23.36 19.65 46.68
C LYS A 159 22.68 19.94 45.34
N THR A 160 22.36 21.21 45.08
CA THR A 160 21.74 21.65 43.83
C THR A 160 22.59 21.33 42.60
N ARG A 161 23.93 21.38 42.71
CA ARG A 161 24.83 20.98 41.60
C ARG A 161 24.80 19.48 41.34
N LEU A 162 24.80 18.66 42.39
CA LEU A 162 24.70 17.20 42.25
C LEU A 162 23.35 16.80 41.63
N ASP A 163 22.26 17.43 42.07
CA ASP A 163 20.93 17.19 41.52
C ASP A 163 20.85 17.56 40.02
N LYS A 164 21.45 18.69 39.61
CA LYS A 164 21.53 19.06 38.17
C LYS A 164 22.41 18.10 37.38
N GLN A 165 23.56 17.69 37.93
CA GLN A 165 24.47 16.76 37.28
C GLN A 165 23.82 15.39 37.06
N ASP A 166 23.00 14.91 37.99
CA ASP A 166 22.24 13.67 37.85
C ASP A 166 21.21 13.77 36.71
N LEU A 167 20.45 14.88 36.65
CA LEU A 167 19.50 15.15 35.57
C LEU A 167 20.18 15.25 34.20
N ASP A 168 21.30 15.98 34.10
CA ASP A 168 22.07 16.11 32.86
C ASP A 168 22.65 14.76 32.41
N SER A 169 23.08 13.92 33.37
CA SER A 169 23.57 12.56 33.09
C SER A 169 22.45 11.65 32.61
N ALA A 170 21.27 11.73 33.22
CA ALA A 170 20.09 10.98 32.79
C ALA A 170 19.64 11.39 31.38
N GLU A 171 19.61 12.69 31.08
CA GLU A 171 19.28 13.20 29.74
C GLU A 171 20.31 12.75 28.70
N SER A 172 21.60 12.83 29.02
CA SER A 172 22.68 12.38 28.14
C SER A 172 22.60 10.88 27.84
N LEU A 173 22.35 10.05 28.87
CA LEU A 173 22.15 8.61 28.71
C LEU A 173 20.97 8.33 27.78
N LEU A 174 19.83 9.00 28.01
CA LEU A 174 18.64 8.80 27.17
C LEU A 174 18.88 9.22 25.72
N LYS A 175 19.60 10.33 25.47
CA LYS A 175 20.02 10.73 24.12
C LYS A 175 20.90 9.68 23.46
N SER A 176 21.85 9.09 24.20
CA SER A 176 22.71 8.02 23.66
C SER A 176 21.93 6.75 23.30
N VAL A 177 20.88 6.42 24.05
CA VAL A 177 19.97 5.31 23.75
C VAL A 177 19.13 5.62 22.51
N ASP A 178 18.76 6.89 22.27
CA ASP A 178 18.06 7.29 21.06
C ASP A 178 18.90 7.15 19.78
N GLU A 179 20.21 7.30 19.88
CA GLU A 179 21.15 7.11 18.77
C GLU A 179 21.47 5.62 18.51
N MET A 180 21.14 4.72 19.43
CA MET A 180 21.39 3.30 19.29
C MET A 180 20.37 2.64 18.34
N GLU A 181 20.88 1.90 17.35
CA GLU A 181 20.06 1.02 16.52
C GLU A 181 19.75 -0.27 17.28
N ASP A 182 18.49 -0.43 17.69
CA ASP A 182 17.97 -1.65 18.30
C ASP A 182 17.44 -2.59 17.21
N TYR A 183 18.23 -3.62 16.89
CA TYR A 183 17.86 -4.68 15.94
C TYR A 183 16.90 -5.73 16.54
N GLY A 184 16.40 -5.49 17.75
CA GLY A 184 15.42 -6.31 18.41
C GLY A 184 15.92 -7.72 18.77
N PRO A 185 15.05 -8.57 19.33
CA PRO A 185 15.40 -9.94 19.65
C PRO A 185 15.57 -10.79 18.38
N VAL A 186 16.40 -11.83 18.50
CA VAL A 186 16.57 -12.86 17.47
C VAL A 186 15.73 -14.06 17.85
N ALA A 187 14.85 -14.51 16.95
CA ALA A 187 14.01 -15.69 17.11
C ALA A 187 14.62 -16.92 16.43
N ASP A 188 14.47 -18.09 17.06
CA ASP A 188 14.67 -19.36 16.38
C ASP A 188 13.42 -19.69 15.56
N CYS A 189 13.61 -20.11 14.32
CA CYS A 189 12.56 -20.60 13.44
C CYS A 189 12.69 -22.12 13.34
N ILE A 190 11.59 -22.83 13.53
CA ILE A 190 11.52 -24.28 13.33
C ILE A 190 10.53 -24.58 12.21
N VAL A 191 10.97 -25.39 11.25
CA VAL A 191 10.15 -25.84 10.12
C VAL A 191 10.22 -27.36 10.01
N PHE A 192 9.09 -28.01 9.80
CA PHE A 192 9.02 -29.46 9.58
C PHE A 192 7.76 -29.84 8.80
N HIS A 193 7.74 -31.04 8.27
CA HIS A 193 6.57 -31.58 7.59
C HIS A 193 5.75 -32.42 8.58
N ASN A 194 4.49 -32.06 8.79
CA ASN A 194 3.64 -32.75 9.77
C ASN A 194 2.96 -34.02 9.23
N GLY A 195 3.35 -34.47 8.04
CA GLY A 195 2.72 -35.59 7.32
C GLY A 195 1.66 -35.15 6.31
N THR A 196 1.13 -33.92 6.42
CA THR A 196 0.14 -33.35 5.49
C THR A 196 0.63 -32.08 4.80
N SER A 197 1.28 -31.18 5.53
CA SER A 197 1.79 -29.91 5.02
C SER A 197 3.09 -29.53 5.73
N TRP A 198 3.84 -28.61 5.14
CA TRP A 198 4.92 -27.94 5.83
C TRP A 198 4.33 -26.96 6.85
N VAL A 199 4.91 -26.97 8.05
CA VAL A 199 4.53 -26.08 9.15
C VAL A 199 5.77 -25.41 9.71
N ALA A 200 5.59 -24.17 10.14
CA ALA A 200 6.62 -23.33 10.72
C ALA A 200 6.16 -22.80 12.08
N CYS A 201 7.11 -22.67 13.00
CA CYS A 201 6.93 -22.03 14.29
C CYS A 201 8.09 -21.06 14.52
N LEU A 202 7.75 -19.81 14.83
CA LEU A 202 8.69 -18.79 15.26
C LEU A 202 8.71 -18.75 16.79
N ASP A 203 9.87 -18.82 17.44
CA ASP A 203 9.98 -18.66 18.90
C ASP A 203 9.77 -17.20 19.30
N THR A 204 8.50 -16.79 19.42
CA THR A 204 8.08 -15.46 19.86
C THR A 204 8.26 -15.25 21.37
N THR A 205 8.49 -16.31 22.14
CA THR A 205 8.83 -16.20 23.58
C THR A 205 10.28 -15.78 23.81
N PHE A 206 11.14 -16.02 22.82
CA PHE A 206 12.60 -15.86 22.89
C PHE A 206 13.28 -16.67 24.00
N LYS A 207 12.56 -17.64 24.57
CA LYS A 207 12.96 -18.50 25.70
C LYS A 207 12.96 -19.98 25.34
N GLY A 208 12.54 -20.34 24.12
CA GLY A 208 12.39 -21.72 23.67
C GLY A 208 11.11 -22.42 24.12
N GLN A 209 10.09 -21.67 24.55
CA GLN A 209 8.78 -22.22 24.96
C GLN A 209 7.83 -22.30 23.76
N LEU A 210 8.07 -23.26 22.87
CA LEU A 210 7.32 -23.38 21.61
C LEU A 210 5.85 -23.75 21.79
N SER A 211 5.45 -24.29 22.96
CA SER A 211 4.05 -24.57 23.28
C SER A 211 3.19 -23.32 23.39
N GLU A 212 3.81 -22.17 23.65
CA GLU A 212 3.15 -20.85 23.71
C GLU A 212 3.18 -20.14 22.35
N CYS A 213 3.96 -20.65 21.39
CA CYS A 213 4.10 -20.09 20.05
C CYS A 213 3.08 -20.73 19.11
N ARG A 214 2.67 -19.99 18.07
CA ARG A 214 1.75 -20.51 17.06
C ARG A 214 2.50 -21.34 16.01
N LEU A 215 2.08 -22.59 15.85
CA LEU A 215 2.47 -23.43 14.72
C LEU A 215 1.54 -23.12 13.53
N MET A 216 2.11 -22.74 12.39
CA MET A 216 1.36 -22.25 11.23
C MET A 216 1.80 -22.96 9.95
N SER A 217 0.87 -23.21 9.03
CA SER A 217 1.20 -23.60 7.65
C SER A 217 1.24 -22.38 6.71
N SER A 218 1.40 -22.62 5.40
CA SER A 218 1.25 -21.58 4.39
C SER A 218 -0.08 -20.84 4.53
N TYR A 219 -0.03 -19.51 4.50
CA TYR A 219 -1.22 -18.66 4.57
C TYR A 219 -2.19 -18.96 3.43
N ARG A 220 -1.70 -19.18 2.21
CA ARG A 220 -2.52 -19.57 1.05
C ARG A 220 -3.36 -20.82 1.30
N GLU A 221 -2.84 -21.79 2.05
CA GLU A 221 -3.49 -23.08 2.26
C GLU A 221 -4.51 -23.06 3.39
N LYS A 222 -4.17 -22.42 4.53
CA LYS A 222 -4.99 -22.46 5.75
C LYS A 222 -5.37 -21.11 6.35
N GLN A 223 -4.83 -20.02 5.81
CA GLN A 223 -5.07 -18.64 6.30
C GLN A 223 -4.72 -18.47 7.78
N GLU A 224 -3.72 -19.23 8.22
CA GLU A 224 -3.18 -19.14 9.56
C GLU A 224 -2.14 -18.02 9.61
N PHE A 225 -2.25 -17.16 10.61
CA PHE A 225 -1.31 -16.08 10.87
C PHE A 225 -1.18 -15.86 12.39
N ASP A 226 -0.11 -15.16 12.79
CA ASP A 226 0.12 -14.73 14.16
C ASP A 226 0.43 -13.23 14.20
N ILE A 227 0.21 -12.61 15.35
CA ILE A 227 0.28 -11.16 15.52
C ILE A 227 1.57 -10.83 16.29
N LEU A 228 2.56 -10.28 15.57
CA LEU A 228 3.79 -9.78 16.18
C LEU A 228 3.63 -8.34 16.71
N THR A 229 2.72 -7.58 16.13
CA THR A 229 2.43 -6.18 16.49
C THR A 229 0.96 -5.86 16.23
N LYS A 230 0.37 -4.95 17.01
CA LYS A 230 -1.02 -4.51 16.85
C LYS A 230 -1.18 -3.29 15.92
N GLN A 231 -0.09 -2.83 15.31
CA GLN A 231 -0.12 -1.68 14.42
C GLN A 231 -0.27 -2.15 12.98
N ALA A 232 -1.29 -1.63 12.31
CA ALA A 232 -1.51 -1.84 10.89
C ALA A 232 -0.65 -0.85 10.10
N ASP A 233 0.10 -1.37 9.12
CA ASP A 233 0.88 -0.56 8.20
C ASP A 233 0.02 0.02 7.07
N HIS A 234 0.65 0.88 6.28
CA HIS A 234 0.05 1.63 5.18
C HIS A 234 -0.79 0.75 4.22
N GLY A 235 -0.29 -0.45 3.88
CA GLY A 235 -0.98 -1.37 2.97
C GLY A 235 -2.33 -1.86 3.48
N THR A 236 -2.53 -1.90 4.80
CA THR A 236 -3.83 -2.25 5.40
C THR A 236 -4.87 -1.15 5.17
N HIS A 237 -4.45 0.11 5.23
CA HIS A 237 -5.33 1.24 4.95
C HIS A 237 -5.74 1.27 3.46
N VAL A 238 -4.77 1.05 2.57
CA VAL A 238 -4.99 0.93 1.12
C VAL A 238 -5.97 -0.21 0.81
N ALA A 239 -5.74 -1.39 1.39
CA ALA A 239 -6.64 -2.54 1.29
C ALA A 239 -8.05 -2.24 1.83
N GLY A 240 -8.13 -1.47 2.92
CA GLY A 240 -9.38 -1.01 3.51
C GLY A 240 -10.24 -0.21 2.54
N ILE A 241 -9.64 0.80 1.91
CA ILE A 241 -10.28 1.60 0.86
C ILE A 241 -10.67 0.69 -0.32
N ALA A 242 -9.82 -0.27 -0.66
CA ALA A 242 -10.00 -1.12 -1.83
C ALA A 242 -11.25 -1.98 -1.73
N ALA A 243 -11.30 -2.80 -0.68
CA ALA A 243 -12.16 -3.95 -0.65
C ALA A 243 -12.57 -4.38 0.76
N ALA A 244 -12.44 -3.54 1.79
CA ALA A 244 -12.96 -3.89 3.11
C ALA A 244 -14.44 -4.30 3.03
N CYS A 245 -14.81 -5.36 3.74
CA CYS A 245 -16.18 -5.82 3.80
C CYS A 245 -16.63 -5.90 5.26
N HIS A 246 -17.62 -5.09 5.61
CA HIS A 246 -18.27 -5.04 6.92
C HIS A 246 -19.72 -5.47 6.74
N PRO A 247 -20.04 -6.77 6.91
CA PRO A 247 -21.39 -7.30 6.71
C PRO A 247 -22.44 -6.57 7.57
N ASP A 248 -22.10 -6.27 8.82
CA ASP A 248 -22.98 -5.63 9.79
C ASP A 248 -23.04 -4.10 9.61
N GLU A 249 -22.02 -3.51 8.98
CA GLU A 249 -21.90 -2.07 8.78
C GLU A 249 -21.53 -1.72 7.32
N PRO A 250 -22.42 -1.96 6.33
CA PRO A 250 -22.06 -1.83 4.91
C PRO A 250 -21.61 -0.43 4.49
N HIS A 251 -22.00 0.59 5.27
CA HIS A 251 -21.54 1.96 5.06
C HIS A 251 -20.02 2.11 5.26
N ARG A 252 -19.36 1.22 6.01
CA ARG A 252 -17.89 1.17 6.22
C ARG A 252 -17.12 0.39 5.15
N ASN A 253 -17.80 -0.22 4.18
CA ASN A 253 -17.16 -1.01 3.13
C ASN A 253 -16.09 -0.20 2.35
N GLY A 254 -15.12 -0.92 1.81
CA GLY A 254 -14.28 -0.39 0.74
C GLY A 254 -15.09 -0.18 -0.54
N VAL A 255 -14.40 0.20 -1.61
CA VAL A 255 -15.02 0.42 -2.92
C VAL A 255 -15.62 -0.87 -3.48
N ALA A 256 -14.88 -1.98 -3.39
CA ALA A 256 -15.23 -3.28 -3.95
C ALA A 256 -15.25 -4.39 -2.87
N PRO A 257 -16.26 -4.42 -1.98
CA PRO A 257 -16.33 -5.37 -0.86
C PRO A 257 -16.48 -6.84 -1.29
N GLY A 258 -16.79 -7.13 -2.55
CA GLY A 258 -16.81 -8.48 -3.11
C GLY A 258 -15.44 -8.98 -3.61
N ALA A 259 -14.47 -8.09 -3.82
CA ALA A 259 -13.16 -8.45 -4.37
C ALA A 259 -12.30 -9.22 -3.37
N GLN A 260 -11.44 -10.10 -3.87
CA GLN A 260 -10.41 -10.77 -3.08
C GLN A 260 -9.08 -10.03 -3.22
N LEU A 261 -8.25 -10.11 -2.17
CA LEU A 261 -6.99 -9.41 -2.06
C LEU A 261 -5.82 -10.38 -2.00
N ILE A 262 -4.72 -9.99 -2.65
CA ILE A 262 -3.38 -10.55 -2.44
C ILE A 262 -2.52 -9.44 -1.85
N SER A 263 -1.95 -9.66 -0.67
CA SER A 263 -0.98 -8.76 -0.06
C SER A 263 0.41 -9.07 -0.60
N LEU A 264 1.00 -8.15 -1.36
CA LEU A 264 2.35 -8.28 -1.90
C LEU A 264 3.23 -7.20 -1.28
N GLN A 265 4.03 -7.60 -0.29
CA GLN A 265 4.95 -6.67 0.35
C GLN A 265 6.15 -6.40 -0.56
N ILE A 266 6.34 -5.14 -0.90
CA ILE A 266 7.44 -4.64 -1.74
C ILE A 266 8.33 -3.64 -1.00
N GLY A 267 7.85 -3.05 0.10
CA GLY A 267 8.62 -2.17 0.98
C GLY A 267 9.52 -2.98 1.91
N ASP A 268 10.84 -2.83 1.75
CA ASP A 268 11.82 -3.57 2.54
C ASP A 268 12.10 -2.84 3.85
N HIS A 269 11.72 -3.44 4.97
CA HIS A 269 11.91 -2.86 6.29
C HIS A 269 13.38 -2.62 6.66
N ARG A 270 14.31 -3.41 6.09
CA ARG A 270 15.76 -3.19 6.26
C ARG A 270 16.22 -1.88 5.61
N LEU A 271 15.45 -1.42 4.63
CA LEU A 271 15.65 -0.18 3.89
C LEU A 271 14.58 0.86 4.24
N LYS A 272 14.05 0.84 5.48
CA LYS A 272 13.04 1.79 5.98
C LYS A 272 11.72 1.79 5.18
N GLY A 273 11.36 0.64 4.62
CA GLY A 273 10.10 0.45 3.88
C GLY A 273 10.14 0.94 2.43
N ILE A 274 11.32 1.28 1.90
CA ILE A 274 11.49 1.65 0.48
C ILE A 274 11.34 0.41 -0.39
N GLU A 275 10.76 0.56 -1.58
CA GLU A 275 10.65 -0.52 -2.54
C GLU A 275 12.00 -0.89 -3.17
N THR A 276 12.11 -2.14 -3.61
CA THR A 276 13.29 -2.60 -4.36
C THR A 276 12.89 -3.09 -5.75
N GLY A 277 13.75 -2.86 -6.75
CA GLY A 277 13.50 -3.34 -8.11
C GLY A 277 13.31 -4.86 -8.19
N THR A 278 13.99 -5.62 -7.32
CA THR A 278 13.81 -7.07 -7.18
C THR A 278 12.43 -7.43 -6.65
N ALA A 279 11.93 -6.72 -5.64
CA ALA A 279 10.59 -6.96 -5.10
C ALA A 279 9.51 -6.63 -6.14
N LEU A 280 9.67 -5.54 -6.89
CA LEU A 280 8.74 -5.14 -7.96
C LEU A 280 8.67 -6.19 -9.06
N LEU A 281 9.81 -6.68 -9.56
CA LEU A 281 9.83 -7.72 -10.59
C LEU A 281 9.20 -9.04 -10.09
N ARG A 282 9.50 -9.43 -8.85
CA ARG A 282 8.85 -10.59 -8.21
C ARG A 282 7.34 -10.38 -8.08
N ALA A 283 6.89 -9.18 -7.72
CA ALA A 283 5.47 -8.84 -7.57
C ALA A 283 4.71 -8.95 -8.89
N ILE A 284 5.27 -8.36 -9.95
CA ILE A 284 4.67 -8.38 -11.28
C ILE A 284 4.59 -9.81 -11.80
N ASN A 285 5.67 -10.59 -11.69
CA ASN A 285 5.67 -11.99 -12.10
C ASN A 285 4.65 -12.82 -11.31
N TYR A 286 4.58 -12.63 -9.99
CA TYR A 286 3.61 -13.29 -9.14
C TYR A 286 2.17 -12.95 -9.57
N CYS A 287 1.88 -11.67 -9.85
CA CYS A 287 0.57 -11.25 -10.35
C CYS A 287 0.21 -11.90 -11.69
N ILE A 288 1.17 -12.02 -12.60
CA ILE A 288 1.01 -12.69 -13.89
C ILE A 288 0.71 -14.19 -13.71
N GLU A 289 1.50 -14.88 -12.88
CA GLU A 289 1.35 -16.32 -12.59
C GLU A 289 0.00 -16.62 -11.94
N HIS A 290 -0.44 -15.74 -11.04
CA HIS A 290 -1.71 -15.86 -10.32
C HIS A 290 -2.91 -15.24 -11.03
N LYS A 291 -2.73 -14.70 -12.25
CA LYS A 291 -3.79 -14.09 -13.07
C LYS A 291 -4.58 -13.02 -12.31
N VAL A 292 -3.88 -12.20 -11.55
CA VAL A 292 -4.43 -11.04 -10.88
C VAL A 292 -5.07 -10.11 -11.92
N ASN A 293 -6.23 -9.53 -11.58
CA ASN A 293 -6.92 -8.62 -12.48
C ASN A 293 -6.36 -7.20 -12.38
N ILE A 294 -6.10 -6.75 -11.15
CA ILE A 294 -5.73 -5.37 -10.84
C ILE A 294 -4.54 -5.35 -9.90
N ILE A 295 -3.54 -4.54 -10.23
CA ILE A 295 -2.45 -4.17 -9.34
C ILE A 295 -2.71 -2.76 -8.85
N ASN A 296 -2.74 -2.59 -7.52
CA ASN A 296 -2.68 -1.29 -6.88
C ASN A 296 -1.24 -1.05 -6.39
N TYR A 297 -0.60 -0.03 -6.94
CA TYR A 297 0.74 0.39 -6.59
C TYR A 297 0.71 1.75 -5.88
N SER A 298 0.91 1.67 -4.58
CA SER A 298 0.77 2.75 -3.61
C SER A 298 2.15 3.25 -3.17
N PHE A 299 2.97 3.53 -4.18
CA PHE A 299 4.33 4.03 -4.07
C PHE A 299 4.59 4.93 -5.27
N ALA A 300 5.54 5.85 -5.13
CA ALA A 300 6.01 6.67 -6.23
C ALA A 300 7.38 7.22 -5.87
N GLU A 301 8.35 7.00 -6.74
CA GLU A 301 9.71 7.51 -6.56
C GLU A 301 10.15 8.32 -7.78
N SER A 302 11.16 9.16 -7.62
CA SER A 302 11.69 9.97 -8.72
C SER A 302 12.52 9.12 -9.69
N THR A 303 12.42 9.42 -10.98
CA THR A 303 13.25 8.79 -12.02
C THR A 303 14.06 9.85 -12.76
N HIS A 304 15.24 9.45 -13.28
CA HIS A 304 16.04 10.30 -14.16
C HIS A 304 15.54 10.29 -15.61
N TRP A 305 14.96 9.17 -16.04
CA TRP A 305 14.47 8.95 -17.40
C TRP A 305 13.06 8.36 -17.36
N GLU A 306 12.16 8.86 -18.19
CA GLU A 306 10.83 8.31 -18.36
C GLU A 306 10.78 7.28 -19.51
N ASP A 307 9.77 6.42 -19.49
CA ASP A 307 9.45 5.42 -20.53
C ASP A 307 10.51 4.35 -20.85
N ASP A 308 11.65 4.37 -20.16
CA ASP A 308 12.72 3.36 -20.30
C ASP A 308 13.02 2.64 -18.99
N GLY A 309 13.42 1.37 -19.10
CA GLY A 309 13.83 0.54 -17.97
C GLY A 309 13.09 -0.79 -17.83
N LYS A 310 13.76 -1.76 -17.20
CA LYS A 310 13.26 -3.14 -17.09
C LYS A 310 12.00 -3.31 -16.26
N ILE A 311 11.81 -2.48 -15.25
CA ILE A 311 10.58 -2.49 -14.44
C ILE A 311 9.40 -2.01 -15.30
N LEU A 312 9.59 -0.96 -16.10
CA LEU A 312 8.56 -0.44 -17.01
C LEU A 312 8.24 -1.45 -18.13
N ASP A 313 9.24 -2.16 -18.65
CA ASP A 313 9.04 -3.28 -19.56
C ASP A 313 8.14 -4.37 -18.94
N ALA A 314 8.38 -4.73 -17.67
CA ALA A 314 7.57 -5.71 -16.95
C ALA A 314 6.13 -5.22 -16.70
N ILE A 315 5.94 -3.93 -16.38
CA ILE A 315 4.61 -3.32 -16.25
C ILE A 315 3.87 -3.36 -17.60
N ARG A 316 4.54 -3.00 -18.70
CA ARG A 316 3.97 -3.10 -20.06
C ARG A 316 3.61 -4.53 -20.42
N ASP A 317 4.43 -5.51 -20.05
CA ASP A 317 4.14 -6.94 -20.26
C ASP A 317 2.90 -7.39 -19.48
N ALA A 318 2.81 -7.06 -18.19
CA ALA A 318 1.65 -7.36 -17.36
C ALA A 318 0.36 -6.75 -17.93
N ALA A 319 0.39 -5.48 -18.33
CA ALA A 319 -0.77 -4.80 -18.87
C ALA A 319 -1.17 -5.30 -20.26
N PHE A 320 -0.23 -5.35 -21.20
CA PHE A 320 -0.56 -5.55 -22.61
C PHE A 320 -0.55 -7.02 -23.06
N ASN A 321 0.19 -7.90 -22.36
CA ASN A 321 0.25 -9.33 -22.69
C ASN A 321 -0.53 -10.22 -21.71
N HIS A 322 -0.78 -9.73 -20.49
CA HIS A 322 -1.46 -10.47 -19.43
C HIS A 322 -2.79 -9.84 -18.98
N ASP A 323 -3.22 -8.73 -19.59
CA ASP A 323 -4.52 -8.08 -19.35
C ASP A 323 -4.69 -7.58 -17.89
N VAL A 324 -3.58 -7.24 -17.20
CA VAL A 324 -3.58 -6.73 -15.83
C VAL A 324 -3.75 -5.20 -15.83
N ILE A 325 -4.69 -4.67 -15.05
CA ILE A 325 -4.79 -3.21 -14.87
C ILE A 325 -3.80 -2.77 -13.81
N TYR A 326 -2.84 -1.93 -14.19
CA TYR A 326 -1.87 -1.37 -13.26
C TYR A 326 -2.29 0.05 -12.87
N VAL A 327 -2.67 0.24 -11.62
CA VAL A 327 -3.01 1.55 -11.05
C VAL A 327 -1.87 2.00 -10.16
N ALA A 328 -1.37 3.21 -10.36
CA ALA A 328 -0.22 3.74 -9.63
C ALA A 328 -0.46 5.17 -9.16
N ALA A 329 0.01 5.50 -7.96
CA ALA A 329 0.05 6.87 -7.49
C ALA A 329 0.96 7.73 -8.38
N ALA A 330 0.55 8.98 -8.62
CA ALA A 330 1.36 9.98 -9.31
C ALA A 330 2.48 10.54 -8.43
N GLY A 331 2.41 10.32 -7.12
CA GLY A 331 3.43 10.72 -6.15
C GLY A 331 3.14 12.02 -5.43
N ASN A 332 4.00 12.26 -4.43
CA ASN A 332 3.75 13.16 -3.33
C ASN A 332 4.78 14.30 -3.22
N GLU A 333 5.36 14.67 -4.36
CA GLU A 333 6.46 15.64 -4.45
C GLU A 333 6.02 16.99 -5.04
N GLY A 334 4.71 17.26 -5.08
CA GLY A 334 4.17 18.57 -5.42
C GLY A 334 4.62 19.67 -4.42
N PRO A 335 4.38 20.96 -4.73
CA PRO A 335 3.52 21.51 -5.78
C PRO A 335 4.26 21.95 -7.05
N ALA A 336 5.59 21.82 -7.12
CA ALA A 336 6.34 22.24 -8.31
C ALA A 336 5.96 21.39 -9.53
N LEU A 337 6.08 21.97 -10.73
CA LEU A 337 5.86 21.23 -11.97
C LEU A 337 6.97 20.19 -12.19
N THR A 338 6.67 19.14 -12.96
CA THR A 338 7.62 18.05 -13.29
C THR A 338 8.05 17.25 -12.06
N THR A 339 7.10 16.98 -11.18
CA THR A 339 7.29 16.24 -9.90
C THR A 339 6.52 14.91 -9.87
N VAL A 340 5.95 14.50 -11.01
CA VAL A 340 5.23 13.22 -11.09
C VAL A 340 6.23 12.07 -10.98
N GLY A 341 5.95 11.14 -10.07
CA GLY A 341 6.76 9.97 -9.81
C GLY A 341 6.52 8.80 -10.77
N CYS A 342 7.43 7.83 -10.68
CA CYS A 342 7.41 6.57 -11.41
C CYS A 342 6.74 5.48 -10.56
N PRO A 343 5.90 4.60 -11.14
CA PRO A 343 5.56 4.50 -12.57
C PRO A 343 4.32 5.31 -12.97
N GLY A 344 3.62 5.97 -12.05
CA GLY A 344 2.33 6.63 -12.30
C GLY A 344 2.35 7.63 -13.47
N GLY A 345 3.42 8.42 -13.60
CA GLY A 345 3.60 9.31 -14.76
C GLY A 345 4.53 8.76 -15.83
N SER A 346 5.29 7.70 -15.57
CA SER A 346 6.47 7.32 -16.36
C SER A 346 6.23 6.21 -17.37
N VAL A 347 5.08 5.53 -17.35
CA VAL A 347 4.75 4.44 -18.30
C VAL A 347 3.31 4.55 -18.83
N ASP A 348 3.12 4.23 -20.10
CA ASP A 348 1.84 4.36 -20.81
C ASP A 348 0.79 3.32 -20.36
N ALA A 349 1.27 2.15 -19.93
CA ALA A 349 0.47 1.04 -19.43
C ALA A 349 -0.23 1.32 -18.08
N CYS A 350 0.27 2.28 -17.29
CA CYS A 350 -0.31 2.61 -15.99
C CYS A 350 -1.48 3.58 -16.08
N VAL A 351 -2.45 3.41 -15.19
CA VAL A 351 -3.41 4.45 -14.80
C VAL A 351 -2.79 5.23 -13.64
N GLY A 352 -2.23 6.39 -13.95
CA GLY A 352 -1.65 7.31 -12.96
C GLY A 352 -2.74 8.09 -12.24
N ILE A 353 -2.69 8.11 -10.92
CA ILE A 353 -3.72 8.69 -10.06
C ILE A 353 -3.15 9.82 -9.22
N THR A 354 -3.80 10.97 -9.24
CA THR A 354 -3.49 12.09 -8.36
C THR A 354 -4.51 12.21 -7.23
N ALA A 355 -4.12 12.89 -6.15
CA ALA A 355 -5.00 13.14 -5.02
C ALA A 355 -5.70 14.50 -5.15
N TYR A 356 -6.97 14.54 -4.76
CA TYR A 356 -7.77 15.76 -4.68
C TYR A 356 -8.55 15.80 -3.36
N VAL A 357 -8.53 16.96 -2.69
CA VAL A 357 -9.31 17.19 -1.47
C VAL A 357 -10.46 18.14 -1.81
N SER A 358 -11.70 17.64 -1.67
CA SER A 358 -12.90 18.41 -1.96
C SER A 358 -13.07 19.57 -0.98
N SER A 359 -13.83 20.61 -1.38
CA SER A 359 -14.07 21.75 -0.49
C SER A 359 -14.76 21.36 0.82
N ALA A 360 -15.63 20.34 0.79
CA ALA A 360 -16.28 19.82 1.99
C ALA A 360 -15.28 19.15 2.94
N MET A 361 -14.33 18.37 2.40
CA MET A 361 -13.25 17.75 3.17
C MET A 361 -12.32 18.79 3.80
N ARG A 362 -11.93 19.84 3.05
CA ARG A 362 -11.05 20.92 3.56
C ARG A 362 -11.58 21.59 4.81
N THR A 363 -12.86 21.95 4.82
CA THR A 363 -13.46 22.65 5.97
C THR A 363 -13.63 21.74 7.18
N LYS A 364 -14.05 20.49 6.98
CA LYS A 364 -14.44 19.60 8.09
C LYS A 364 -13.29 18.75 8.64
N LEU A 365 -12.43 18.22 7.78
CA LEU A 365 -11.32 17.34 8.19
C LEU A 365 -10.05 18.12 8.52
N TYR A 366 -9.86 19.28 7.87
CA TYR A 366 -8.61 20.02 7.93
C TYR A 366 -8.74 21.40 8.58
N SER A 367 -9.96 21.80 8.99
CA SER A 367 -10.25 23.11 9.59
C SER A 367 -9.71 24.29 8.76
N LEU A 368 -9.58 24.11 7.43
CA LEU A 368 -9.11 25.15 6.52
C LEU A 368 -10.24 26.16 6.31
N ARG A 369 -10.04 27.39 6.80
CA ARG A 369 -11.06 28.45 6.86
C ARG A 369 -11.13 29.32 5.61
N ASP A 370 -10.04 29.42 4.85
CA ASP A 370 -9.94 30.27 3.65
C ASP A 370 -10.03 29.45 2.35
N ARG A 371 -10.60 30.07 1.30
CA ARG A 371 -10.51 29.59 -0.09
C ARG A 371 -9.10 29.85 -0.59
N LEU A 372 -8.17 28.93 -0.30
CA LEU A 372 -6.85 28.97 -0.92
C LEU A 372 -6.98 28.57 -2.40
N SER A 373 -6.29 29.31 -3.26
CA SER A 373 -6.00 28.87 -4.63
C SER A 373 -5.44 27.44 -4.57
N PRO A 374 -5.90 26.53 -5.44
CA PRO A 374 -5.46 25.13 -5.43
C PRO A 374 -4.01 24.94 -5.91
N MET A 375 -3.25 26.03 -6.12
CA MET A 375 -1.78 26.00 -6.13
C MET A 375 -1.15 25.39 -4.88
N PHE A 376 -1.92 25.14 -3.82
CA PHE A 376 -1.47 24.33 -2.70
C PHE A 376 -1.59 22.84 -2.99
N GLY A 377 -0.66 22.33 -3.81
CA GLY A 377 -0.21 20.94 -3.75
C GLY A 377 0.60 20.67 -2.48
N TRP A 378 0.06 21.05 -1.32
CA TRP A 378 0.43 20.35 -0.10
C TRP A 378 -0.19 18.98 -0.21
N LEU A 379 0.67 17.99 -0.39
CA LEU A 379 0.41 16.68 0.15
C LEU A 379 0.44 16.78 1.67
N LEU A 380 -0.65 17.29 2.24
CA LEU A 380 -0.84 17.27 3.69
C LEU A 380 -1.82 16.15 4.04
N TRP A 381 -1.24 15.05 4.49
CA TRP A 381 -1.74 14.08 5.46
C TRP A 381 -3.22 13.69 5.29
N SER A 382 -3.51 12.59 4.59
CA SER A 382 -4.76 11.89 4.87
C SER A 382 -4.67 11.24 6.25
N VAL A 383 -5.62 11.59 7.10
CA VAL A 383 -5.67 11.33 8.54
C VAL A 383 -5.96 9.86 8.86
N GLY A 384 -5.01 9.19 9.50
CA GLY A 384 -5.26 8.11 10.47
C GLY A 384 -4.91 8.62 11.87
N LEU A 385 -5.84 8.54 12.82
CA LEU A 385 -5.58 8.85 14.22
C LEU A 385 -4.56 7.83 14.79
N CYS A 386 -3.31 8.26 14.97
CA CYS A 386 -2.41 7.72 15.98
C CYS A 386 -1.47 8.85 16.44
N PRO A 387 -1.61 9.40 17.66
CA PRO A 387 -0.79 10.51 18.15
C PRO A 387 0.70 10.18 18.40
N TRP A 388 1.18 8.99 18.00
CA TRP A 388 2.50 8.47 18.37
C TRP A 388 3.37 7.99 17.20
N CYS A 389 2.94 8.13 15.94
CA CYS A 389 3.79 7.87 14.77
C CYS A 389 4.20 9.21 14.12
N ARG A 390 5.17 9.89 14.75
CA ARG A 390 6.04 10.83 14.03
C ARG A 390 7.00 9.96 13.22
N ASP A 391 6.77 9.93 11.91
CA ASP A 391 7.66 9.53 10.82
C ASP A 391 6.87 8.72 9.77
N ASN A 392 6.93 9.21 8.53
CA ASN A 392 6.36 8.65 7.29
C ASN A 392 4.83 8.58 7.19
N MET A 393 4.21 9.64 6.65
CA MET A 393 2.88 9.55 6.04
C MET A 393 2.91 10.14 4.65
N ARG A 394 2.99 9.26 3.66
CA ARG A 394 2.88 9.53 2.23
C ARG A 394 1.37 9.54 1.89
N ALA A 395 0.93 10.58 1.19
CA ALA A 395 -0.47 10.86 0.90
C ALA A 395 -1.03 9.90 -0.15
N GLU A 396 -2.15 9.23 0.14
CA GLU A 396 -2.72 8.28 -0.80
C GLU A 396 -4.24 8.19 -0.72
N MET A 397 -4.88 8.78 -1.73
CA MET A 397 -6.28 8.59 -2.04
C MET A 397 -6.41 8.54 -3.57
N VAL A 398 -7.38 7.75 -4.03
CA VAL A 398 -7.95 7.70 -5.40
C VAL A 398 -7.51 6.52 -6.32
N SER A 399 -6.94 5.41 -5.84
CA SER A 399 -6.54 4.31 -6.76
C SER A 399 -7.58 3.19 -6.99
N LEU A 400 -8.70 3.17 -6.26
CA LEU A 400 -9.52 1.95 -6.17
C LEU A 400 -10.91 2.01 -6.81
N GLN A 401 -11.30 3.18 -7.29
CA GLN A 401 -12.66 3.46 -7.78
C GLN A 401 -13.02 2.77 -9.12
N LEU A 402 -12.07 2.07 -9.75
CA LEU A 402 -12.27 1.39 -11.04
C LEU A 402 -12.26 -0.14 -10.95
N SER A 403 -12.00 -0.69 -9.77
CA SER A 403 -12.07 -2.14 -9.54
C SER A 403 -13.49 -2.72 -9.74
N VAL A 404 -14.51 -1.87 -9.58
CA VAL A 404 -15.92 -2.19 -9.82
C VAL A 404 -16.26 -2.38 -11.31
N VAL A 405 -15.42 -1.86 -12.21
CA VAL A 405 -15.70 -1.83 -13.65
C VAL A 405 -15.20 -3.10 -14.38
N GLN A 406 -14.15 -3.76 -13.88
CA GLN A 406 -13.52 -4.87 -14.61
C GLN A 406 -14.29 -6.19 -14.52
N TRP A 407 -14.99 -6.48 -13.42
CA TRP A 407 -15.72 -7.76 -13.27
C TRP A 407 -16.90 -7.90 -14.25
N ASN A 408 -17.66 -6.83 -14.46
CA ASN A 408 -18.97 -6.98 -15.05
C ASN A 408 -19.02 -6.93 -16.56
N ILE A 409 -17.93 -6.58 -17.23
CA ILE A 409 -17.87 -6.79 -18.67
C ILE A 409 -17.56 -8.25 -19.00
N ASP A 410 -16.94 -9.02 -18.10
CA ASP A 410 -16.80 -10.47 -18.26
C ASP A 410 -18.15 -11.19 -18.07
N GLU A 411 -19.01 -10.74 -17.14
CA GLU A 411 -20.37 -11.27 -16.99
C GLU A 411 -21.33 -10.79 -18.12
N PHE A 412 -21.17 -9.55 -18.59
CA PHE A 412 -21.86 -9.02 -19.78
C PHE A 412 -21.42 -9.74 -21.06
N THR A 413 -20.13 -10.06 -21.22
CA THR A 413 -19.63 -10.85 -22.37
C THR A 413 -19.94 -12.34 -22.25
N LYS A 414 -20.12 -12.93 -21.05
CA LYS A 414 -20.65 -14.30 -20.89
C LYS A 414 -22.07 -14.44 -21.47
N ARG A 415 -22.93 -13.43 -21.35
CA ARG A 415 -24.29 -13.42 -21.93
C ARG A 415 -24.29 -13.24 -23.45
N CYS A 416 -23.29 -12.55 -24.01
CA CYS A 416 -23.08 -12.42 -25.45
C CYS A 416 -22.31 -13.64 -26.00
N ARG A 417 -23.02 -14.73 -26.34
CA ARG A 417 -22.47 -16.01 -26.88
C ARG A 417 -21.48 -15.89 -28.06
N LEU A 418 -21.35 -14.72 -28.70
CA LEU A 418 -20.42 -14.45 -29.80
C LEU A 418 -19.09 -13.76 -29.40
N TYR A 419 -18.94 -13.23 -28.19
CA TYR A 419 -17.80 -12.34 -27.83
C TYR A 419 -17.19 -12.64 -26.46
N ARG A 420 -16.62 -13.84 -26.28
CA ARG A 420 -15.75 -14.18 -25.13
C ARG A 420 -14.40 -13.44 -25.16
N ALA A 421 -14.37 -12.12 -25.05
CA ALA A 421 -13.11 -11.38 -24.96
C ALA A 421 -13.20 -10.23 -23.95
N ALA A 422 -12.34 -10.34 -22.94
CA ALA A 422 -12.15 -9.44 -21.80
C ALA A 422 -11.90 -7.99 -22.21
N ILE A 423 -12.27 -7.03 -21.34
CA ILE A 423 -11.85 -5.63 -21.49
C ILE A 423 -10.32 -5.57 -21.42
N SER A 424 -9.71 -4.77 -22.29
CA SER A 424 -8.29 -4.45 -22.15
C SER A 424 -8.04 -3.40 -21.05
N PRO A 425 -6.85 -3.42 -20.42
CA PRO A 425 -6.41 -2.32 -19.55
C PRO A 425 -6.43 -0.96 -20.25
N THR A 426 -6.10 -0.91 -21.54
CA THR A 426 -6.14 0.32 -22.34
C THR A 426 -7.55 0.89 -22.45
N MET A 427 -8.57 0.05 -22.63
CA MET A 427 -9.95 0.54 -22.72
C MET A 427 -10.47 1.05 -21.39
N VAL A 428 -10.09 0.39 -20.29
CA VAL A 428 -10.44 0.90 -18.97
C VAL A 428 -9.80 2.28 -18.77
N LYS A 429 -8.51 2.42 -19.07
CA LYS A 429 -7.80 3.71 -19.04
C LYS A 429 -8.50 4.78 -19.89
N LEU A 430 -8.83 4.46 -21.15
CA LEU A 430 -9.52 5.40 -22.05
C LEU A 430 -10.92 5.77 -21.57
N ALA A 431 -11.67 4.82 -21.00
CA ALA A 431 -13.00 5.10 -20.47
C ALA A 431 -12.90 6.13 -19.34
N ILE A 432 -11.98 5.90 -18.39
CA ILE A 432 -11.72 6.83 -17.29
C ILE A 432 -11.35 8.21 -17.80
N GLU A 433 -10.35 8.28 -18.69
CA GLU A 433 -9.82 9.55 -19.18
C GLU A 433 -10.84 10.35 -19.98
N ASN A 434 -11.72 9.68 -20.73
CA ASN A 434 -12.72 10.34 -21.58
C ASN A 434 -14.02 10.70 -20.85
N THR A 435 -14.28 10.13 -19.67
CA THR A 435 -15.49 10.43 -18.88
C THR A 435 -15.21 11.17 -17.58
N ALA A 436 -13.94 11.38 -17.23
CA ALA A 436 -13.58 12.18 -16.07
C ALA A 436 -14.18 13.59 -16.16
N LYS A 437 -14.67 14.10 -15.02
CA LYS A 437 -15.24 15.43 -14.89
C LYS A 437 -14.12 16.44 -14.60
N PRO A 438 -13.86 17.43 -15.46
CA PRO A 438 -12.92 18.50 -15.17
C PRO A 438 -13.30 19.21 -13.86
N LEU A 439 -12.30 19.50 -13.03
CA LEU A 439 -12.49 20.20 -11.78
C LEU A 439 -12.49 21.71 -12.07
N GLU A 440 -13.66 22.34 -12.07
CA GLU A 440 -13.87 23.75 -12.42
C GLU A 440 -13.30 24.73 -11.38
N ASP A 441 -13.20 24.29 -10.12
CA ASP A 441 -12.72 25.10 -8.98
C ASP A 441 -11.18 25.16 -8.90
N ILE A 442 -10.48 24.86 -9.99
CA ILE A 442 -9.03 24.67 -10.01
C ILE A 442 -8.33 25.71 -10.91
N ASP A 443 -7.46 26.55 -10.33
CA ASP A 443 -6.60 27.50 -11.05
C ASP A 443 -5.78 26.80 -12.15
N ASP A 444 -5.42 27.52 -13.23
CA ASP A 444 -4.78 26.95 -14.43
C ASP A 444 -3.51 26.12 -14.15
N GLY A 445 -2.71 26.48 -13.15
CA GLY A 445 -1.51 25.71 -12.75
C GLY A 445 -1.83 24.32 -12.17
N CYS A 446 -3.08 24.09 -11.79
CA CYS A 446 -3.54 22.92 -11.07
C CYS A 446 -4.36 21.96 -11.98
N LYS A 447 -4.49 22.31 -13.28
CA LYS A 447 -4.83 21.36 -14.36
C LYS A 447 -3.81 20.23 -14.48
N LEU A 448 -2.52 20.53 -14.27
CA LEU A 448 -1.45 19.51 -14.27
C LEU A 448 -1.55 18.56 -13.07
N ALA A 449 -2.16 19.00 -11.97
CA ALA A 449 -2.39 18.17 -10.78
C ALA A 449 -3.64 17.28 -10.89
N SER A 450 -4.60 17.65 -11.74
CA SER A 450 -5.90 16.94 -11.86
C SER A 450 -6.02 16.11 -13.13
N GLY A 451 -5.12 16.27 -14.11
CA GLY A 451 -5.12 15.49 -15.35
C GLY A 451 -6.42 15.68 -16.14
N ARG A 452 -7.18 14.60 -16.34
CA ARG A 452 -8.49 14.64 -17.01
C ARG A 452 -9.64 15.04 -16.08
N GLY A 453 -9.37 15.19 -14.78
CA GLY A 453 -10.35 15.56 -13.76
C GLY A 453 -10.74 14.38 -12.86
N LEU A 454 -11.85 14.55 -12.15
CA LEU A 454 -12.35 13.57 -11.20
C LEU A 454 -13.00 12.39 -11.90
N LEU A 455 -12.68 11.17 -11.45
CA LEU A 455 -13.29 9.95 -11.95
C LEU A 455 -14.81 9.94 -11.74
N ARG A 456 -15.50 9.41 -12.75
CA ARG A 456 -16.94 9.24 -12.81
C ARG A 456 -17.30 7.79 -13.13
N VAL A 457 -17.73 7.03 -12.14
CA VAL A 457 -17.84 5.56 -12.25
C VAL A 457 -18.94 5.14 -13.23
N THR A 458 -20.11 5.77 -13.16
CA THR A 458 -21.26 5.39 -14.02
C THR A 458 -20.97 5.72 -15.48
N GLU A 459 -20.43 6.90 -15.74
CA GLU A 459 -20.13 7.33 -17.10
C GLU A 459 -18.99 6.51 -17.72
N ALA A 460 -17.95 6.16 -16.96
CA ALA A 460 -16.90 5.25 -17.43
C ALA A 460 -17.45 3.86 -17.77
N PHE A 461 -18.38 3.35 -16.96
CA PHE A 461 -19.04 2.07 -17.21
C PHE A 461 -19.90 2.10 -18.47
N ASP A 462 -20.67 3.16 -18.69
CA ASP A 462 -21.49 3.33 -19.89
C ASP A 462 -20.64 3.52 -21.15
N TYR A 463 -19.50 4.20 -21.03
CA TYR A 463 -18.50 4.28 -22.10
C TYR A 463 -18.05 2.87 -22.51
N LEU A 464 -17.66 2.03 -21.54
CA LEU A 464 -17.19 0.69 -21.86
C LEU A 464 -18.29 -0.19 -22.46
N LYS A 465 -19.53 -0.10 -21.98
CA LYS A 465 -20.68 -0.78 -22.61
C LYS A 465 -20.85 -0.37 -24.06
N ARG A 466 -20.78 0.94 -24.34
CA ARG A 466 -20.95 1.50 -25.69
C ARG A 466 -19.91 0.98 -26.68
N PHE A 467 -18.67 0.81 -26.22
CA PHE A 467 -17.56 0.36 -27.06
C PHE A 467 -17.24 -1.13 -26.89
N ALA A 468 -18.05 -1.88 -26.14
CA ALA A 468 -17.80 -3.29 -25.87
C ALA A 468 -17.70 -4.12 -27.15
N SER A 469 -18.45 -3.83 -28.21
CA SER A 469 -18.42 -4.63 -29.46
C SER A 469 -17.34 -4.20 -30.47
N LYS A 470 -16.50 -3.22 -30.15
CA LYS A 470 -15.53 -2.61 -31.07
C LYS A 470 -14.19 -3.34 -31.02
N LEU A 471 -13.54 -3.53 -32.17
CA LEU A 471 -12.25 -4.25 -32.25
C LEU A 471 -11.10 -3.39 -31.73
N GLU A 472 -11.23 -2.08 -31.91
CA GLU A 472 -10.33 -1.03 -31.44
C GLU A 472 -10.04 -1.12 -29.94
N ARG A 473 -10.90 -1.82 -29.20
CA ARG A 473 -10.74 -2.12 -27.79
C ARG A 473 -9.46 -2.90 -27.44
N HIS A 474 -8.84 -3.58 -28.40
CA HIS A 474 -7.58 -4.32 -28.20
C HIS A 474 -6.37 -3.64 -28.85
N VAL A 475 -6.52 -2.40 -29.30
CA VAL A 475 -5.43 -1.63 -29.91
C VAL A 475 -5.00 -0.57 -28.92
N HIS A 476 -3.72 -0.57 -28.57
CA HIS A 476 -3.08 0.56 -27.92
C HIS A 476 -2.18 1.27 -28.92
N TYR A 477 -1.97 2.57 -28.74
CA TYR A 477 -1.12 3.36 -29.60
C TYR A 477 0.13 3.74 -28.83
N THR A 478 1.28 3.27 -29.28
CA THR A 478 2.55 3.79 -28.78
C THR A 478 2.84 5.10 -29.50
N VAL A 479 2.93 6.18 -28.74
CA VAL A 479 3.27 7.52 -29.23
C VAL A 479 4.70 7.83 -28.81
N LYS A 480 5.58 8.08 -29.77
CA LYS A 480 6.96 8.49 -29.53
C LYS A 480 7.27 9.83 -30.21
N VAL A 481 7.92 10.71 -29.46
CA VAL A 481 8.39 12.03 -29.87
C VAL A 481 9.92 12.00 -29.84
N GLY A 482 10.55 12.13 -31.01
CA GLY A 482 12.01 11.90 -31.13
C GLY A 482 12.40 10.45 -30.82
N ASP A 483 13.55 10.26 -30.16
CA ASP A 483 14.11 8.92 -29.89
C ASP A 483 13.44 8.21 -28.70
N SER A 484 13.00 8.95 -27.68
CA SER A 484 12.50 8.37 -26.41
C SER A 484 11.34 9.13 -25.74
N GLY A 485 10.95 10.32 -26.21
CA GLY A 485 9.89 11.11 -25.56
C GLY A 485 8.49 10.53 -25.78
N ARG A 486 7.57 10.75 -24.83
CA ARG A 486 6.13 10.43 -24.98
C ARG A 486 5.24 11.66 -25.18
N GLY A 487 5.83 12.85 -25.08
CA GLY A 487 5.14 14.12 -25.22
C GLY A 487 6.11 15.21 -25.68
N ILE A 488 5.56 16.36 -26.05
CA ILE A 488 6.33 17.56 -26.38
C ILE A 488 6.36 18.43 -25.13
N TYR A 489 7.56 18.74 -24.65
CA TYR A 489 7.76 19.57 -23.45
C TYR A 489 8.86 20.59 -23.75
N PHE A 490 8.46 21.85 -23.95
CA PHE A 490 9.39 22.97 -24.03
C PHE A 490 9.44 23.64 -22.66
N ARG A 491 10.64 23.83 -22.13
CA ARG A 491 10.87 24.40 -20.80
C ARG A 491 11.87 25.54 -20.85
N GLU A 492 12.92 25.42 -21.65
CA GLU A 492 13.98 26.40 -21.72
C GLU A 492 13.58 27.59 -22.60
N LEU A 493 14.07 28.79 -22.25
CA LEU A 493 13.73 30.02 -22.99
C LEU A 493 14.06 29.90 -24.49
N ALA A 494 15.20 29.29 -24.81
CA ALA A 494 15.63 29.07 -26.19
C ALA A 494 14.69 28.13 -26.97
N GLU A 495 14.02 27.19 -26.28
CA GLU A 495 13.08 26.26 -26.92
C GLU A 495 11.78 26.97 -27.28
N VAL A 496 11.30 27.89 -26.44
CA VAL A 496 10.02 28.60 -26.67
C VAL A 496 10.14 29.76 -27.66
N GLU A 497 11.36 30.27 -27.92
CA GLU A 497 11.61 31.37 -28.85
C GLU A 497 11.69 30.94 -30.33
N GLN A 498 11.74 29.63 -30.61
CA GLN A 498 11.98 29.09 -31.94
C GLN A 498 10.83 28.20 -32.41
N VAL A 499 10.64 28.16 -33.73
CA VAL A 499 9.70 27.21 -34.35
C VAL A 499 10.40 25.87 -34.53
N HIS A 500 9.84 24.83 -33.92
CA HIS A 500 10.35 23.46 -34.02
C HIS A 500 9.51 22.61 -34.96
N LEU A 501 10.16 21.82 -35.81
CA LEU A 501 9.52 20.75 -36.56
C LEU A 501 9.75 19.43 -35.80
N ILE A 502 8.71 18.91 -35.14
CA ILE A 502 8.80 17.70 -34.34
C ILE A 502 8.13 16.54 -35.06
N THR A 503 8.86 15.43 -35.20
CA THR A 503 8.31 14.18 -35.73
C THR A 503 7.68 13.38 -34.59
N VAL A 504 6.39 13.08 -34.72
CA VAL A 504 5.65 12.22 -33.80
C VAL A 504 5.34 10.89 -34.49
N ASN A 505 5.86 9.81 -33.94
CA ASN A 505 5.63 8.46 -34.42
C ASN A 505 4.48 7.83 -33.63
N VAL A 506 3.38 7.53 -34.32
CA VAL A 506 2.23 6.85 -33.74
C VAL A 506 2.13 5.46 -34.33
N LYS A 507 2.28 4.44 -33.48
CA LYS A 507 2.25 3.04 -33.89
C LYS A 507 1.08 2.30 -33.23
N PRO A 508 0.13 1.74 -34.00
CA PRO A 508 -0.88 0.86 -33.43
C PRO A 508 -0.23 -0.46 -33.03
N MET A 509 -0.52 -0.89 -31.82
CA MET A 509 -0.02 -2.12 -31.21
C MET A 509 -1.21 -2.94 -30.75
N GLN A 510 -1.32 -4.16 -31.26
CA GLN A 510 -2.41 -5.05 -30.91
C GLN A 510 -2.06 -5.84 -29.64
N GLN A 511 -2.93 -5.79 -28.65
CA GLN A 511 -2.82 -6.63 -27.45
C GLN A 511 -3.15 -8.07 -27.85
N ARG A 512 -2.10 -8.90 -27.91
CA ARG A 512 -2.06 -10.32 -28.32
C ARG A 512 -2.36 -10.64 -29.79
N TRP A 513 -1.30 -11.03 -30.53
CA TRP A 513 -1.38 -11.80 -31.79
C TRP A 513 -2.02 -13.20 -31.64
N ARG A 514 -1.96 -13.82 -30.45
CA ARG A 514 -2.22 -15.26 -30.29
C ARG A 514 -3.70 -15.70 -30.16
N ARG A 515 -4.64 -14.80 -29.85
CA ARG A 515 -6.07 -15.19 -29.72
C ARG A 515 -6.83 -15.08 -31.03
N LEU A 516 -6.50 -14.13 -31.91
CA LEU A 516 -7.24 -13.92 -33.17
C LEU A 516 -7.13 -15.12 -34.14
N ILE A 517 -6.00 -15.82 -34.20
CA ILE A 517 -5.83 -17.01 -35.06
C ILE A 517 -6.69 -18.20 -34.59
N LYS A 518 -7.20 -18.19 -33.35
CA LYS A 518 -8.15 -19.21 -32.88
C LYS A 518 -9.61 -18.87 -33.19
N TYR A 519 -9.89 -17.63 -33.59
CA TYR A 519 -11.24 -17.12 -33.83
C TYR A 519 -11.49 -16.66 -35.28
N LEU A 520 -10.43 -16.59 -36.09
CA LEU A 520 -10.45 -16.61 -37.56
C LEU A 520 -10.25 -18.04 -38.02
#